data_AF-A0A7Z2PZZ8-F1
#
_entry.id   AF-A0A7Z2PZZ8-F1
#
_cell.length_a   1.000
_cell.length_b   1.000
_cell.length_c   1.000
_cell.angle_alpha   90.00
_cell.angle_beta   90.00
_cell.angle_gamma   90.00
#
_symmetry.space_group_name_H-M   'P 1'
#
loop_
_entity.id
_entity.type
_entity.pdbx_description
1 polymer ?
#
loop_
_entity_poly.entity_id
_entity_poly.type
_entity_poly.pdbx_seq_one_letter_code
_entity_poly.pdbx_strand_id
1 'polypeptide(L)'
;MLNVTGSDVPGPRTPEAKDRELGLDFAKGVLIILVIVGHLIQYVVYRDGGFWESPCFKWIYMFHMPLFMAISGYLSWRALLRKSFTRAIGDRAVQLLLPMLFWYALLEAAKLAILSSSASEPASVLQCLKDSAGTYWFIWAAFVSFLLVKILLIFNRWSPWILFVSVILVALAPVTFSILPLIKYTFPFFCLGFSFAQSREWWTGITRSHKPLLIMFLSIAALVCFLTWRKDTYIYNNLALVHDMQSAQNVLLMLVGSAAASAIVIVLI
;
A
#
# COMPACT_ATOMS: atom_id res chain seq x y z
N MET A 1 41.90 20.73 -3.79
CA MET A 1 40.85 20.67 -2.76
C MET A 1 39.72 21.58 -3.21
N LEU A 2 38.65 21.02 -3.79
CA LEU A 2 37.45 21.77 -4.19
C LEU A 2 36.34 21.52 -3.18
N ASN A 3 35.73 22.62 -2.79
CA ASN A 3 34.92 22.84 -1.60
C ASN A 3 33.57 22.10 -1.69
N VAL A 4 33.31 21.18 -0.75
CA VAL A 4 32.02 20.50 -0.57
C VAL A 4 31.23 21.26 0.49
N THR A 5 30.38 22.21 0.08
CA THR A 5 29.31 22.76 0.93
C THR A 5 28.17 23.32 0.07
N GLY A 6 27.36 22.43 -0.49
CA GLY A 6 26.01 22.74 -0.95
C GLY A 6 25.04 22.04 -0.02
N SER A 7 24.65 22.70 1.07
CA SER A 7 23.56 22.24 1.92
C SER A 7 22.26 22.41 1.14
N ASP A 8 21.82 21.36 0.45
CA ASP A 8 20.47 21.24 -0.12
C ASP A 8 19.46 21.20 1.02
N VAL A 9 19.16 22.37 1.58
CA VAL A 9 18.01 22.60 2.46
C VAL A 9 16.89 23.08 1.55
N PRO A 10 15.87 22.26 1.25
CA PRO A 10 14.73 22.72 0.49
C PRO A 10 14.02 23.82 1.28
N GLY A 11 13.90 25.00 0.67
CA GLY A 11 13.25 26.18 1.22
C GLY A 11 11.79 25.96 1.64
N PRO A 12 11.15 27.00 2.22
CA PRO A 12 9.76 26.92 2.67
C PRO A 12 8.83 26.44 1.54
N ARG A 13 7.86 25.58 1.89
CA ARG A 13 6.96 24.94 0.90
C ARG A 13 6.17 26.00 0.16
N THR A 14 6.05 25.85 -1.16
CA THR A 14 5.05 26.60 -1.92
C THR A 14 3.64 26.20 -1.47
N PRO A 15 2.65 27.11 -1.49
CA PRO A 15 1.27 26.83 -1.12
C PRO A 15 0.71 25.59 -1.84
N GLU A 16 0.94 25.50 -3.15
CA GLU A 16 0.54 24.38 -4.01
C GLU A 16 1.08 23.02 -3.53
N ALA A 17 2.29 22.98 -2.96
CA ALA A 17 2.86 21.74 -2.43
C ALA A 17 2.16 21.27 -1.15
N LYS A 18 1.68 22.22 -0.33
CA LYS A 18 0.97 21.93 0.91
C LYS A 18 -0.46 21.43 0.61
N ASP A 19 -1.15 22.05 -0.34
CA ASP A 19 -2.52 21.68 -0.70
C ASP A 19 -2.57 20.28 -1.33
N ARG A 20 -1.55 19.91 -2.12
CA ARG A 20 -1.45 18.56 -2.67
C ARG A 20 -1.17 17.49 -1.60
N GLU A 21 -0.31 17.79 -0.63
CA GLU A 21 -0.07 16.88 0.50
C GLU A 21 -1.36 16.67 1.29
N LEU A 22 -2.16 17.72 1.50
CA LEU A 22 -3.48 17.63 2.13
C LEU A 22 -4.45 16.77 1.30
N GLY A 23 -4.49 16.95 -0.02
CA GLY A 23 -5.30 16.13 -0.92
C GLY A 23 -4.92 14.64 -0.87
N LEU A 24 -3.63 14.34 -0.76
CA LEU A 24 -3.13 12.98 -0.58
C LEU A 24 -3.47 12.40 0.80
N ASP A 25 -3.41 13.20 1.87
CA ASP A 25 -3.86 12.79 3.20
C ASP A 25 -5.37 12.49 3.20
N PHE A 26 -6.17 13.32 2.54
CA PHE A 26 -7.61 13.06 2.35
C PHE A 26 -7.85 11.77 1.56
N ALA A 27 -7.13 11.58 0.46
CA ALA A 27 -7.22 10.36 -0.35
C ALA A 27 -6.90 9.11 0.48
N LYS A 28 -5.89 9.15 1.36
CA LYS A 28 -5.62 8.04 2.29
C LYS A 28 -6.79 7.75 3.24
N GLY A 29 -7.46 8.79 3.74
CA GLY A 29 -8.67 8.62 4.54
C GLY A 29 -9.77 7.89 3.76
N VAL A 30 -10.02 8.30 2.52
CA VAL A 30 -10.97 7.64 1.62
C VAL A 30 -10.60 6.17 1.38
N LEU A 31 -9.32 5.87 1.18
CA LEU A 31 -8.86 4.49 0.96
C LEU A 31 -9.07 3.60 2.18
N ILE A 32 -8.94 4.14 3.41
CA ILE A 32 -9.26 3.41 4.64
C ILE A 32 -10.77 3.14 4.72
N ILE A 33 -11.62 4.10 4.35
CA ILE A 33 -13.07 3.90 4.30
C ILE A 33 -13.43 2.79 3.29
N LEU A 34 -12.74 2.74 2.15
CA LEU A 34 -12.95 1.69 1.15
C LEU A 34 -12.60 0.28 1.67
N VAL A 35 -11.67 0.14 2.63
CA VAL A 35 -11.42 -1.14 3.32
C VAL A 35 -12.67 -1.59 4.08
N ILE A 36 -13.30 -0.67 4.81
CA ILE A 36 -14.53 -0.94 5.56
C ILE A 36 -15.64 -1.36 4.59
N VAL A 37 -15.82 -0.62 3.50
CA VAL A 37 -16.81 -0.97 2.45
C VAL A 37 -16.53 -2.34 1.86
N GLY A 38 -15.26 -2.66 1.58
CA GLY A 38 -14.84 -3.97 1.10
C GLY A 38 -15.23 -5.10 2.06
N HIS A 39 -14.99 -4.93 3.36
CA HIS A 39 -15.38 -5.90 4.37
C HIS A 39 -16.90 -5.99 4.56
N LEU A 40 -17.64 -4.90 4.41
CA LEU A 40 -19.11 -4.94 4.41
C LEU A 40 -19.63 -5.77 3.23
N ILE A 41 -19.08 -5.60 2.04
CA ILE A 41 -19.44 -6.42 0.87
C ILE A 41 -19.12 -7.90 1.13
N GLN A 42 -17.95 -8.17 1.71
CA GLN A 42 -17.46 -9.53 1.99
C GLN A 42 -18.31 -10.26 3.05
N TYR A 43 -18.61 -9.62 4.17
CA TYR A 43 -19.22 -10.30 5.33
C TYR A 43 -20.72 -10.07 5.46
N VAL A 44 -21.26 -8.97 4.93
CA VAL A 44 -22.68 -8.63 5.07
C VAL A 44 -23.46 -8.98 3.81
N VAL A 45 -22.97 -8.55 2.64
CA VAL A 45 -23.70 -8.70 1.37
C VAL A 45 -23.55 -10.10 0.79
N TYR A 46 -22.33 -10.63 0.73
CA TYR A 46 -22.03 -11.93 0.11
C TYR A 46 -21.54 -12.94 1.13
N ARG A 47 -22.45 -13.39 2.00
CA ARG A 47 -22.15 -14.38 3.06
C ARG A 47 -21.66 -15.72 2.52
N ASP A 48 -21.97 -16.05 1.27
CA ASP A 48 -21.67 -17.35 0.65
C ASP A 48 -20.35 -17.35 -0.14
N GLY A 49 -19.53 -16.30 -0.01
CA GLY A 49 -18.23 -16.23 -0.70
C GLY A 49 -18.29 -15.76 -2.17
N GLY A 50 -19.47 -15.40 -2.68
CA GLY A 50 -19.67 -14.85 -4.03
C GLY A 50 -19.08 -13.44 -4.26
N PHE A 51 -18.46 -12.83 -3.25
CA PHE A 51 -17.92 -11.47 -3.34
C PHE A 51 -16.79 -11.32 -4.36
N TRP A 52 -16.06 -12.40 -4.70
CA TRP A 52 -14.97 -12.36 -5.67
C TRP A 52 -15.41 -11.91 -7.06
N GLU A 53 -16.66 -12.21 -7.43
CA GLU A 53 -17.28 -11.85 -8.71
C GLU A 53 -18.02 -10.51 -8.66
N SER A 54 -18.13 -9.90 -7.47
CA SER A 54 -18.78 -8.61 -7.31
C SER A 54 -17.97 -7.50 -8.01
N PRO A 55 -18.54 -6.79 -9.00
CA PRO A 55 -17.86 -5.71 -9.71
C PRO A 55 -17.36 -4.61 -8.76
N CYS A 56 -18.14 -4.29 -7.72
CA CYS A 56 -17.78 -3.29 -6.72
C CYS A 56 -16.58 -3.74 -5.88
N PHE A 57 -16.59 -4.98 -5.39
CA PHE A 57 -15.48 -5.53 -4.60
C PHE A 57 -14.20 -5.53 -5.43
N LYS A 58 -14.29 -6.02 -6.66
CA LYS A 58 -13.20 -6.08 -7.62
C LYS A 58 -12.59 -4.70 -7.88
N TRP A 59 -13.42 -3.71 -8.17
CA TRP A 59 -12.96 -2.35 -8.45
C TRP A 59 -12.22 -1.76 -7.25
N ILE A 60 -12.78 -1.89 -6.04
CA ILE A 60 -12.13 -1.43 -4.81
C ILE A 60 -10.77 -2.10 -4.65
N TYR A 61 -10.70 -3.42 -4.75
CA TYR A 61 -9.51 -4.22 -4.49
C TYR A 61 -8.39 -4.07 -5.52
N MET A 62 -8.71 -3.62 -6.74
CA MET A 62 -7.70 -3.33 -7.75
C MET A 62 -6.79 -2.16 -7.35
N PHE A 63 -7.31 -1.07 -6.76
CA PHE A 63 -6.50 0.12 -6.51
C PHE A 63 -6.30 0.45 -5.03
N HIS A 64 -7.23 0.14 -4.13
CA HIS A 64 -7.21 0.80 -2.82
C HIS A 64 -5.93 0.53 -2.00
N MET A 65 -5.46 -0.72 -1.94
CA MET A 65 -4.24 -1.10 -1.23
C MET A 65 -2.96 -0.65 -1.94
N PRO A 66 -2.77 -0.90 -3.25
CA PRO A 66 -1.64 -0.35 -4.01
C PRO A 66 -1.53 1.17 -3.88
N LEU A 67 -2.65 1.88 -4.01
CA LEU A 67 -2.69 3.32 -3.90
C LEU A 67 -2.38 3.78 -2.47
N PHE A 68 -2.93 3.13 -1.44
CA PHE A 68 -2.61 3.44 -0.05
C PHE A 68 -1.10 3.31 0.22
N MET A 69 -0.47 2.29 -0.36
CA MET A 69 0.97 2.05 -0.23
C MET A 69 1.79 3.08 -1.00
N ALA A 70 1.39 3.43 -2.22
CA ALA A 70 2.03 4.47 -3.01
C ALA A 70 1.98 5.84 -2.32
N ILE A 71 0.80 6.27 -1.83
CA ILE A 71 0.68 7.54 -1.12
C ILE A 71 1.48 7.49 0.19
N SER A 72 1.49 6.35 0.89
CA SER A 72 2.32 6.16 2.08
C SER A 72 3.82 6.31 1.80
N GLY A 73 4.31 5.77 0.67
CA GLY A 73 5.69 5.96 0.21
C GLY A 73 5.99 7.42 -0.12
N TYR A 74 5.07 8.09 -0.84
CA TYR A 74 5.20 9.49 -1.22
C TYR A 74 5.30 10.43 -0.01
N LEU A 75 4.38 10.32 0.94
CA LEU A 75 4.34 11.18 2.13
C LEU A 75 5.50 10.89 3.10
N SER A 76 6.02 9.66 3.11
CA SER A 76 7.12 9.28 4.01
C SER A 76 8.50 9.65 3.49
N TRP A 77 8.64 10.04 2.22
CA TRP A 77 9.90 10.45 1.57
C TRP A 77 10.77 11.39 2.43
N ARG A 78 10.19 12.48 2.94
CA ARG A 78 10.93 13.47 3.76
C ARG A 78 11.40 12.90 5.09
N ALA A 79 10.55 12.11 5.75
CA ALA A 79 10.89 11.47 7.02
C ALA A 79 12.00 10.41 6.82
N LEU A 80 11.95 9.69 5.70
CA LEU A 80 12.96 8.71 5.30
C LEU A 80 14.33 9.35 5.02
N LEU A 81 14.38 10.58 4.51
CA LEU A 81 15.66 11.26 4.25
C LEU A 81 16.20 12.10 5.42
N ARG A 82 15.34 12.84 6.14
CA ARG A 82 15.80 13.88 7.07
C ARG A 82 15.90 13.43 8.53
N LYS A 83 15.08 12.47 8.95
CA LYS A 83 15.05 12.04 10.36
C LYS A 83 16.11 10.95 10.60
N SER A 84 16.71 10.95 11.80
CA SER A 84 17.56 9.85 12.25
C SER A 84 16.77 8.54 12.27
N PHE A 85 17.46 7.40 12.16
CA PHE A 85 16.83 6.08 12.06
C PHE A 85 15.81 5.82 13.20
N THR A 86 16.23 6.02 14.45
CA THR A 86 15.42 5.79 15.64
C THR A 86 14.21 6.70 15.72
N ARG A 87 14.38 8.00 15.47
CA ARG A 87 13.26 8.98 15.49
C ARG A 87 12.28 8.73 14.35
N ALA A 88 12.77 8.43 13.15
CA ALA A 88 11.92 8.13 12.00
C ALA A 88 11.01 6.91 12.26
N ILE A 89 11.57 5.84 12.83
CA ILE A 89 10.84 4.61 13.15
C ILE A 89 9.89 4.83 14.31
N GLY A 90 10.34 5.48 15.39
CA GLY A 90 9.50 5.77 16.56
C GLY A 90 8.27 6.57 16.20
N ASP A 91 8.44 7.69 15.49
CA ASP A 91 7.33 8.54 15.05
C ASP A 91 6.35 7.75 14.16
N ARG A 92 6.88 6.93 13.25
CA ARG A 92 6.04 6.14 12.33
C ARG A 92 5.31 4.99 13.01
N ALA A 93 5.97 4.34 13.97
CA ALA A 93 5.38 3.30 14.80
C ALA A 93 4.24 3.86 15.64
N VAL A 94 4.45 5.01 16.30
CA VAL A 94 3.40 5.69 17.07
C VAL A 94 2.25 6.12 16.14
N GLN A 95 2.55 6.66 14.96
CA GLN A 95 1.51 7.10 14.02
C GLN A 95 0.63 5.96 13.49
N LEU A 96 1.20 4.77 13.28
CA LEU A 96 0.50 3.65 12.62
C LEU A 96 0.05 2.56 13.59
N LEU A 97 0.95 2.11 14.47
CA LEU A 97 0.69 0.98 15.36
C LEU A 97 -0.16 1.39 16.55
N LEU A 98 -0.01 2.62 17.07
CA LEU A 98 -0.81 3.04 18.23
C LEU A 98 -2.31 3.12 17.90
N PRO A 99 -2.76 3.75 16.80
CA PRO A 99 -4.19 3.75 16.47
C PRO A 99 -4.73 2.35 16.16
N MET A 100 -3.90 1.49 15.57
CA MET A 100 -4.26 0.09 15.27
C MET A 100 -4.45 -0.72 16.56
N LEU A 101 -3.51 -0.63 17.50
CA LEU A 101 -3.60 -1.31 18.79
C LEU A 101 -4.78 -0.79 19.63
N PHE A 102 -5.03 0.52 19.58
CA PHE A 102 -6.19 1.12 20.26
C PHE A 102 -7.50 0.55 19.71
N TRP A 103 -7.70 0.54 18.39
CA TRP A 103 -8.91 0.01 17.77
C TRP A 103 -9.06 -1.50 17.99
N TYR A 104 -7.95 -2.24 17.94
CA TYR A 104 -7.94 -3.66 18.28
C TYR A 104 -8.42 -3.90 19.71
N ALA A 105 -7.81 -3.23 20.70
CA ALA A 105 -8.17 -3.38 22.10
C ALA A 105 -9.64 -2.99 22.36
N LEU A 106 -10.12 -1.93 21.71
CA LEU A 106 -11.52 -1.49 21.81
C LEU A 106 -12.50 -2.52 21.23
N LEU A 107 -12.20 -3.10 20.05
CA LEU A 107 -13.05 -4.12 19.43
C LEU A 107 -13.05 -5.42 20.22
N GLU A 108 -11.91 -5.85 20.75
CA GLU A 108 -11.83 -7.03 21.61
C GLU A 108 -12.58 -6.83 22.94
N ALA A 109 -12.44 -5.65 23.56
CA ALA A 109 -13.23 -5.31 24.74
C ALA A 109 -14.74 -5.32 24.45
N ALA A 110 -15.16 -4.78 23.31
CA ALA A 110 -16.56 -4.80 22.89
C ALA A 110 -17.08 -6.21 22.62
N LYS A 111 -16.29 -7.06 21.94
CA LYS A 111 -16.63 -8.48 21.73
C LYS A 111 -16.80 -9.21 23.05
N LEU A 112 -15.86 -9.06 24.00
CA LEU A 112 -15.96 -9.67 25.33
C LEU A 112 -17.18 -9.19 26.10
N ALA A 113 -17.51 -7.90 26.02
CA ALA A 113 -18.69 -7.33 26.69
C ALA A 113 -20.02 -7.86 26.11
N ILE A 114 -20.09 -8.18 24.81
CA ILE A 114 -21.31 -8.65 24.14
C ILE A 114 -21.42 -10.19 24.16
N LEU A 115 -20.31 -10.90 23.91
CA LEU A 115 -20.26 -12.37 23.80
C LEU A 115 -20.12 -13.08 25.15
N SER A 116 -19.84 -12.37 26.25
CA SER A 116 -19.89 -12.92 27.61
C SER A 116 -21.27 -13.47 28.00
N SER A 117 -22.31 -13.22 27.20
CA SER A 117 -23.66 -13.79 27.37
C SER A 117 -23.89 -15.12 26.62
N SER A 118 -23.00 -15.52 25.72
CA SER A 118 -23.10 -16.79 24.96
C SER A 118 -21.87 -17.66 25.20
N ALA A 119 -22.08 -18.91 25.58
CA ALA A 119 -21.04 -19.91 25.88
C ALA A 119 -20.19 -20.31 24.64
N SER A 120 -19.44 -19.37 24.07
CA SER A 120 -18.41 -19.66 23.08
C SER A 120 -17.06 -19.78 23.79
N GLU A 121 -16.38 -20.91 23.58
CA GLU A 121 -15.00 -21.14 24.01
C GLU A 121 -14.13 -19.91 23.76
N PRO A 122 -13.33 -19.44 24.75
CA PRO A 122 -12.46 -18.29 24.56
C PRO A 122 -11.46 -18.64 23.46
N ALA A 123 -11.60 -18.00 22.30
CA ALA A 123 -10.60 -18.10 21.24
C ALA A 123 -9.23 -17.76 21.84
N SER A 124 -8.26 -18.65 21.67
CA SER A 124 -6.91 -18.44 22.23
C SER A 124 -6.39 -17.05 21.83
N VAL A 125 -5.71 -16.37 22.76
CA VAL A 125 -5.14 -15.02 22.52
C VAL A 125 -4.31 -14.99 21.22
N LEU A 126 -3.62 -16.09 20.92
CA LEU A 126 -2.84 -16.25 19.69
C LEU A 126 -3.70 -16.24 18.41
N GLN A 127 -4.89 -16.84 18.44
CA GLN A 127 -5.80 -16.86 17.30
C GLN A 127 -6.38 -15.46 17.05
N CYS A 128 -6.81 -14.77 18.11
CA CYS A 128 -7.29 -13.40 18.02
C CYS A 128 -6.23 -12.43 17.49
N LEU A 129 -4.98 -12.57 17.95
CA LEU A 129 -3.85 -11.79 17.43
C LEU A 129 -3.59 -12.06 15.94
N LYS A 130 -3.71 -13.31 15.49
CA LYS A 130 -3.54 -13.68 14.07
C LYS A 130 -4.65 -13.08 13.21
N ASP A 131 -5.90 -13.20 13.63
CA ASP A 131 -7.05 -12.69 12.87
C ASP A 131 -7.01 -11.15 12.77
N SER A 132 -6.57 -10.49 13.83
CA SER A 132 -6.42 -9.04 13.88
C SER A 132 -5.22 -8.55 13.08
N ALA A 133 -4.08 -9.27 13.15
CA ALA A 133 -2.93 -9.00 12.28
C ALA A 133 -3.28 -9.20 10.80
N GLY A 134 -4.20 -10.12 10.49
CA GLY A 134 -4.77 -10.30 9.16
C GLY A 134 -5.71 -9.17 8.75
N THR A 135 -6.48 -8.61 9.67
CA THR A 135 -7.44 -7.51 9.38
C THR A 135 -6.71 -6.19 9.11
N TYR A 136 -5.75 -5.82 9.97
CA TYR A 136 -5.02 -4.56 9.88
C TYR A 136 -3.74 -4.66 9.04
N TRP A 137 -3.72 -5.61 8.09
CA TRP A 137 -2.48 -6.03 7.48
C TRP A 137 -1.73 -4.93 6.72
N PHE A 138 -2.49 -4.05 6.09
CA PHE A 138 -1.98 -2.93 5.32
C PHE A 138 -1.20 -1.92 6.19
N ILE A 139 -1.52 -1.81 7.49
CA ILE A 139 -0.85 -0.89 8.42
C ILE A 139 0.56 -1.41 8.73
N TRP A 140 0.68 -2.68 9.13
CA TRP A 140 2.00 -3.26 9.39
C TRP A 140 2.79 -3.44 8.09
N ALA A 141 2.15 -3.72 6.96
CA ALA A 141 2.82 -3.81 5.66
C ALA A 141 3.43 -2.45 5.24
N ALA A 142 2.71 -1.35 5.48
CA ALA A 142 3.23 -0.01 5.28
C ALA A 142 4.41 0.31 6.22
N PHE A 143 4.35 -0.16 7.47
CA PHE A 143 5.45 0.01 8.43
C PHE A 143 6.70 -0.80 8.04
N VAL A 144 6.53 -2.07 7.64
CA VAL A 144 7.62 -2.93 7.17
C VAL A 144 8.24 -2.36 5.89
N SER A 145 7.42 -1.91 4.94
CA SER A 145 7.91 -1.28 3.71
C SER A 145 8.72 -0.01 4.00
N PHE A 146 8.25 0.81 4.95
CA PHE A 146 8.99 1.98 5.43
C PHE A 146 10.33 1.60 6.04
N LEU A 147 10.38 0.57 6.89
CA LEU A 147 11.61 0.08 7.51
C LEU A 147 12.60 -0.43 6.47
N LEU A 148 12.13 -1.24 5.51
CA LEU A 148 12.95 -1.76 4.41
C LEU A 148 13.57 -0.62 3.60
N VAL A 149 12.76 0.35 3.16
CA VAL A 149 13.28 1.51 2.42
C VAL A 149 14.26 2.31 3.28
N LYS A 150 13.97 2.53 4.57
CA LYS A 150 14.89 3.25 5.46
C LYS A 150 16.24 2.55 5.58
N ILE A 151 16.25 1.22 5.71
CA ILE A 151 17.48 0.42 5.76
C ILE A 151 18.26 0.56 4.44
N LEU A 152 17.59 0.45 3.29
CA LEU A 152 18.24 0.61 1.98
C LEU A 152 18.90 1.98 1.83
N LEU A 153 18.24 3.04 2.32
CA LEU A 153 18.77 4.41 2.28
C LEU A 153 19.97 4.63 3.22
N ILE A 154 20.22 3.75 4.20
CA ILE A 154 21.46 3.80 5.00
C ILE A 154 22.66 3.44 4.13
N PHE A 155 22.51 2.44 3.25
CA PHE A 155 23.58 1.99 2.37
C PHE A 155 23.80 2.95 1.19
N ASN A 156 22.72 3.45 0.59
CA ASN A 156 22.83 4.40 -0.53
C ASN A 156 21.58 5.27 -0.68
N ARG A 157 21.74 6.58 -0.49
CA ARG A 157 20.62 7.53 -0.32
C ARG A 157 19.91 7.95 -1.61
N TRP A 158 20.54 7.78 -2.77
CA TRP A 158 20.11 8.44 -4.01
C TRP A 158 19.94 7.53 -5.22
N SER A 159 20.24 6.23 -5.10
CA SER A 159 20.19 5.34 -6.26
C SER A 159 18.82 4.68 -6.42
N PRO A 160 18.05 5.01 -7.48
CA PRO A 160 16.79 4.32 -7.78
C PRO A 160 17.02 2.83 -8.11
N TRP A 161 18.23 2.48 -8.57
CA TRP A 161 18.62 1.10 -8.84
C TRP A 161 18.51 0.19 -7.61
N ILE A 162 18.81 0.70 -6.41
CA ILE A 162 18.73 -0.10 -5.18
C ILE A 162 17.28 -0.40 -4.79
N LEU A 163 16.36 0.53 -5.07
CA LEU A 163 14.93 0.27 -4.89
C LEU A 163 14.43 -0.75 -5.92
N PHE A 164 14.89 -0.67 -7.15
CA PHE A 164 14.54 -1.65 -8.18
C PHE A 164 15.05 -3.05 -7.82
N VAL A 165 16.33 -3.16 -7.43
CA VAL A 165 16.95 -4.42 -7.01
C VAL A 165 16.26 -4.97 -5.75
N SER A 166 15.88 -4.13 -4.79
CA SER A 166 15.18 -4.59 -3.60
C SER A 166 13.77 -5.10 -3.90
N VAL A 167 13.05 -4.50 -4.85
CA VAL A 167 11.76 -5.02 -5.32
C VAL A 167 11.91 -6.41 -5.92
N ILE A 168 12.93 -6.63 -6.75
CA ILE A 168 13.22 -7.95 -7.31
C ILE A 168 13.57 -8.95 -6.20
N LEU A 169 14.43 -8.54 -5.25
CA LEU A 169 14.84 -9.41 -4.14
C LEU A 169 13.63 -9.82 -3.28
N VAL A 170 12.74 -8.89 -2.95
CA VAL A 170 11.52 -9.17 -2.20
C VAL A 170 10.59 -10.09 -2.99
N ALA A 171 10.44 -9.88 -4.30
CA ALA A 171 9.64 -10.75 -5.16
C ALA A 171 10.15 -12.20 -5.17
N LEU A 172 11.47 -12.38 -5.23
CA LEU A 172 12.14 -13.69 -5.24
C LEU A 172 12.26 -14.35 -3.85
N ALA A 173 12.04 -13.62 -2.76
CA ALA A 173 12.15 -14.16 -1.41
C ALA A 173 11.21 -15.36 -1.21
N PRO A 174 11.68 -16.48 -0.60
CA PRO A 174 10.83 -17.66 -0.41
C PRO A 174 9.64 -17.32 0.48
N VAL A 175 8.46 -17.83 0.14
CA VAL A 175 7.24 -17.64 0.93
C VAL A 175 7.26 -18.61 2.10
N THR A 176 8.00 -18.25 3.14
CA THR A 176 8.11 -19.04 4.38
C THR A 176 7.06 -18.66 5.42
N PHE A 177 6.51 -17.45 5.33
CA PHE A 177 5.52 -16.92 6.24
C PHE A 177 4.28 -16.44 5.49
N SER A 178 3.10 -16.66 6.08
CA SER A 178 1.78 -16.24 5.54
C SER A 178 1.68 -14.73 5.23
N ILE A 179 2.58 -13.94 5.81
CA ILE A 179 2.63 -12.47 5.76
C ILE A 179 3.43 -11.96 4.53
N LEU A 180 4.39 -12.76 4.04
CA LEU A 180 5.30 -12.35 2.95
C LEU A 180 4.60 -12.05 1.62
N PRO A 181 3.57 -12.80 1.17
CA PRO A 181 2.84 -12.48 -0.06
C PRO A 181 2.32 -11.04 -0.10
N LEU A 182 1.77 -10.57 1.02
CA LEU A 182 1.21 -9.22 1.14
C LEU A 182 2.30 -8.16 1.00
N ILE A 183 3.48 -8.40 1.58
CA ILE A 183 4.65 -7.51 1.43
C ILE A 183 5.13 -7.52 -0.02
N LYS A 184 5.23 -8.69 -0.67
CA LYS A 184 5.62 -8.81 -2.09
C LYS A 184 4.74 -7.98 -3.00
N TYR A 185 3.43 -7.99 -2.74
CA TYR A 185 2.47 -7.21 -3.50
C TYR A 185 2.57 -5.71 -3.20
N THR A 186 2.70 -5.31 -1.94
CA THR A 186 2.59 -3.90 -1.53
C THR A 186 3.89 -3.10 -1.61
N PHE A 187 5.04 -3.75 -1.42
CA PHE A 187 6.35 -3.12 -1.41
C PHE A 187 6.70 -2.38 -2.72
N PRO A 188 6.46 -2.95 -3.92
CA PRO A 188 6.70 -2.24 -5.18
C PRO A 188 5.96 -0.90 -5.26
N PHE A 189 4.70 -0.86 -4.84
CA PHE A 189 3.90 0.37 -4.86
C PHE A 189 4.42 1.42 -3.88
N PHE A 190 4.90 1.00 -2.71
CA PHE A 190 5.55 1.90 -1.77
C PHE A 190 6.83 2.52 -2.36
N CYS A 191 7.68 1.71 -3.01
CA CYS A 191 8.88 2.18 -3.69
C CYS A 191 8.57 3.12 -4.87
N LEU A 192 7.52 2.84 -5.64
CA LEU A 192 7.05 3.73 -6.70
C LEU A 192 6.63 5.10 -6.14
N GLY A 193 5.82 5.11 -5.09
CA GLY A 193 5.40 6.34 -4.41
C GLY A 193 6.57 7.16 -3.88
N PHE A 194 7.56 6.50 -3.28
CA PHE A 194 8.80 7.14 -2.82
C PHE A 194 9.61 7.74 -3.99
N SER A 195 9.74 7.00 -5.09
CA SER A 195 10.47 7.46 -6.29
C SER A 195 9.78 8.65 -6.98
N PHE A 196 8.45 8.66 -7.00
CA PHE A 196 7.67 9.80 -7.47
C PHE A 196 7.88 11.06 -6.63
N ALA A 197 8.04 10.92 -5.31
CA ALA A 197 8.36 12.04 -4.44
C ALA A 197 9.78 12.58 -4.69
N GLN A 198 10.74 11.70 -5.01
CA GLN A 198 12.12 12.08 -5.35
C GLN A 198 12.20 12.91 -6.63
N SER A 199 11.50 12.47 -7.67
CA SER A 199 11.59 13.01 -9.03
C SER A 199 10.43 13.95 -9.38
N ARG A 200 9.89 14.63 -8.36
CA ARG A 200 8.63 15.39 -8.44
C ARG A 200 8.58 16.36 -9.63
N GLU A 201 9.63 17.17 -9.81
CA GLU A 201 9.65 18.23 -10.83
C GLU A 201 9.63 17.67 -12.25
N TRP A 202 10.39 16.60 -12.48
CA TRP A 202 10.45 15.90 -13.77
C TRP A 202 9.09 15.28 -14.15
N TRP A 203 8.42 14.61 -13.21
CA TRP A 203 7.09 14.03 -13.45
C TRP A 203 6.01 15.09 -13.66
N THR A 204 6.02 16.18 -12.92
CA THR A 204 5.01 17.24 -13.10
C THR A 204 5.09 17.90 -14.47
N GLY A 205 6.28 18.01 -15.07
CA GLY A 205 6.47 18.52 -16.43
C GLY A 205 5.91 17.57 -17.50
N ILE A 206 6.26 16.28 -17.44
CA ILE A 206 5.85 15.29 -18.46
C ILE A 206 4.33 15.07 -18.46
N THR A 207 3.73 15.04 -17.26
CA THR A 207 2.31 14.71 -17.09
C THR A 207 1.41 15.86 -17.54
N ARG A 208 1.90 17.11 -17.49
CA ARG A 208 1.10 18.29 -17.87
C ARG A 208 0.84 18.36 -19.38
N SER A 209 1.84 18.04 -20.20
CA SER A 209 1.72 18.12 -21.67
C SER A 209 0.93 16.98 -22.29
N HIS A 210 0.94 15.78 -21.69
CA HIS A 210 0.28 14.59 -22.23
C HIS A 210 -0.84 14.04 -21.35
N LYS A 211 -1.36 14.86 -20.41
CA LYS A 211 -2.37 14.46 -19.43
C LYS A 211 -3.58 13.70 -20.03
N PRO A 212 -4.27 14.20 -21.08
CA PRO A 212 -5.47 13.52 -21.58
C PRO A 212 -5.14 12.16 -22.22
N LEU A 213 -4.03 12.07 -22.97
CA LEU A 213 -3.59 10.82 -23.59
C LEU A 213 -3.20 9.78 -22.52
N LEU A 214 -2.54 10.22 -21.45
CA LEU A 214 -2.17 9.37 -20.33
C LEU A 214 -3.41 8.86 -19.57
N ILE A 215 -4.41 9.72 -19.32
CA ILE A 215 -5.68 9.31 -18.72
C ILE A 215 -6.40 8.29 -19.60
N MET A 216 -6.45 8.53 -20.91
CA MET A 216 -7.09 7.61 -21.86
C MET A 216 -6.39 6.24 -21.85
N PHE A 217 -5.06 6.22 -21.99
CA PHE A 217 -4.28 4.98 -22.00
C PHE A 217 -4.44 4.21 -20.69
N LEU A 218 -4.30 4.88 -19.54
CA LEU A 218 -4.46 4.23 -18.25
C LEU A 218 -5.89 3.72 -18.04
N SER A 219 -6.91 4.49 -18.44
CA SER A 219 -8.32 4.07 -18.37
C SER A 219 -8.58 2.82 -19.18
N ILE A 220 -8.06 2.74 -20.41
CA ILE A 220 -8.17 1.55 -21.25
C ILE A 220 -7.45 0.37 -20.57
N ALA A 221 -6.22 0.57 -20.09
CA ALA A 221 -5.46 -0.48 -19.43
C ALA A 221 -6.18 -1.01 -18.16
N ALA A 222 -6.71 -0.11 -17.32
CA ALA A 222 -7.45 -0.48 -16.12
C ALA A 222 -8.76 -1.17 -16.46
N LEU A 223 -9.48 -0.74 -17.51
CA LEU A 223 -10.71 -1.39 -17.97
C LEU A 223 -10.43 -2.79 -18.50
N VAL A 224 -9.41 -2.97 -19.35
CA VAL A 224 -9.00 -4.28 -19.86
C VAL A 224 -8.64 -5.20 -18.69
N CYS A 225 -7.81 -4.71 -17.75
CA CYS A 225 -7.44 -5.48 -16.57
C CYS A 225 -8.69 -5.84 -15.75
N PHE A 226 -9.60 -4.90 -15.53
CA PHE A 226 -10.85 -5.13 -14.82
C PHE A 226 -11.71 -6.20 -15.50
N LEU A 227 -11.79 -6.24 -16.83
CA LEU A 227 -12.55 -7.28 -17.53
C LEU A 227 -11.89 -8.67 -17.41
N THR A 228 -10.56 -8.73 -17.45
CA THR A 228 -9.79 -9.99 -17.37
C THR A 228 -9.56 -10.52 -15.96
N TRP A 229 -9.82 -9.71 -14.93
CA TRP A 229 -9.46 -10.03 -13.55
C TRP A 229 -10.38 -11.11 -12.97
N ARG A 230 -9.79 -12.15 -12.39
CA ARG A 230 -10.52 -13.30 -11.82
C ARG A 230 -10.19 -13.47 -10.35
N LYS A 231 -10.86 -14.40 -9.68
CA LYS A 231 -10.54 -14.78 -8.29
C LYS A 231 -9.06 -15.12 -8.09
N ASP A 232 -8.40 -15.72 -9.08
CA ASP A 232 -6.98 -16.10 -9.01
C ASP A 232 -6.03 -14.89 -9.20
N THR A 233 -6.54 -13.72 -9.58
CA THR A 233 -5.75 -12.49 -9.71
C THR A 233 -5.56 -11.80 -8.35
N TYR A 234 -6.38 -12.10 -7.35
CA TYR A 234 -6.25 -11.48 -6.03
C TYR A 234 -5.05 -12.03 -5.27
N ILE A 235 -4.31 -11.14 -4.58
CA ILE A 235 -3.14 -11.50 -3.77
C ILE A 235 -3.45 -12.56 -2.71
N TYR A 236 -4.68 -12.56 -2.19
CA TYR A 236 -5.13 -13.51 -1.17
C TYR A 236 -5.24 -14.94 -1.70
N ASN A 237 -5.40 -15.10 -3.03
CA ASN A 237 -5.57 -16.41 -3.67
C ASN A 237 -4.30 -16.87 -4.40
N ASN A 238 -3.59 -15.97 -5.09
CA ASN A 238 -2.34 -16.33 -5.79
C ASN A 238 -1.08 -16.28 -4.93
N LEU A 239 -1.13 -15.59 -3.78
CA LEU A 239 -0.01 -15.43 -2.84
C LEU A 239 1.29 -14.87 -3.46
N ALA A 240 1.19 -14.18 -4.61
CA ALA A 240 2.33 -13.76 -5.42
C ALA A 240 3.32 -14.89 -5.73
N LEU A 241 2.82 -16.13 -5.87
CA LEU A 241 3.60 -17.32 -6.21
C LEU A 241 3.57 -17.57 -7.72
N VAL A 242 4.73 -17.90 -8.30
CA VAL A 242 4.86 -18.22 -9.71
C VAL A 242 5.32 -19.67 -9.83
N HIS A 243 4.38 -20.56 -10.11
CA HIS A 243 4.65 -22.00 -10.28
C HIS A 243 4.53 -22.42 -11.75
N ASP A 244 3.60 -21.82 -12.48
CA ASP A 244 3.30 -22.09 -13.88
C ASP A 244 3.09 -20.78 -14.65
N MET A 245 2.95 -20.91 -15.98
CA MET A 245 2.70 -19.75 -16.86
C MET A 245 1.40 -19.02 -16.51
N GLN A 246 0.37 -19.75 -16.07
CA GLN A 246 -0.92 -19.17 -15.73
C GLN A 246 -0.87 -18.35 -14.42
N SER A 247 -0.16 -18.85 -13.39
CA SER A 247 0.07 -18.06 -12.18
C SER A 247 0.95 -16.84 -12.46
N ALA A 248 1.96 -16.96 -13.34
CA ALA A 248 2.76 -15.81 -13.77
C ALA A 248 1.88 -14.72 -14.41
N GLN A 249 0.97 -15.11 -15.30
CA GLN A 249 0.01 -14.19 -15.93
C GLN A 249 -0.92 -13.54 -14.91
N ASN A 250 -1.43 -14.31 -13.94
CA ASN A 250 -2.29 -13.78 -12.88
C ASN A 250 -1.56 -12.76 -11.98
N VAL A 251 -0.33 -13.05 -11.57
CA VAL A 251 0.48 -12.13 -10.74
C VAL A 251 0.86 -10.87 -11.54
N LEU A 252 1.20 -11.01 -12.82
CA LEU A 252 1.49 -9.87 -13.68
C LEU A 252 0.24 -9.00 -13.87
N LEU A 253 -0.90 -9.62 -14.18
CA LEU A 253 -2.18 -8.92 -14.34
C LEU A 253 -2.58 -8.19 -13.05
N MET A 254 -2.36 -8.81 -11.89
CA MET A 254 -2.57 -8.19 -10.60
C MET A 254 -1.73 -6.92 -10.46
N LEU A 255 -0.42 -6.99 -10.66
CA LEU A 255 0.48 -5.84 -10.50
C LEU A 255 0.17 -4.72 -11.51
N VAL A 256 0.00 -5.07 -12.78
CA VAL A 256 -0.26 -4.10 -13.87
C VAL A 256 -1.63 -3.45 -13.71
N GLY A 257 -2.67 -4.24 -13.47
CA GLY A 257 -4.02 -3.73 -13.27
C GLY A 257 -4.12 -2.83 -12.04
N SER A 258 -3.45 -3.20 -10.96
CA SER A 258 -3.35 -2.38 -9.76
C SER A 258 -2.58 -1.08 -9.95
N ALA A 259 -1.48 -1.13 -10.70
CA ALA A 259 -0.71 0.06 -11.04
C ALA A 259 -1.53 1.02 -11.92
N ALA A 260 -2.19 0.50 -12.96
CA ALA A 260 -3.02 1.28 -13.87
C ALA A 260 -4.19 1.93 -13.13
N ALA A 261 -4.97 1.16 -12.36
CA ALA A 261 -6.12 1.67 -11.61
C ALA A 261 -5.71 2.74 -10.59
N SER A 262 -4.60 2.52 -9.86
CA SER A 262 -4.08 3.50 -8.90
C SER A 262 -3.57 4.77 -9.58
N ALA A 263 -2.89 4.64 -10.72
CA ALA A 263 -2.37 5.78 -11.47
C ALA A 263 -3.48 6.69 -12.00
N ILE A 264 -4.61 6.13 -12.47
CA ILE A 264 -5.78 6.93 -12.87
C ILE A 264 -6.27 7.78 -11.71
N VAL A 265 -6.47 7.16 -10.54
CA VAL A 265 -6.98 7.87 -9.37
C VAL A 265 -6.04 9.00 -8.96
N ILE A 266 -4.71 8.77 -9.00
CA ILE A 266 -3.71 9.82 -8.71
C ILE A 266 -3.78 10.97 -9.71
N VAL A 267 -4.02 10.71 -10.98
CA VAL A 267 -4.06 11.75 -12.03
C VAL A 267 -5.34 12.60 -11.95
N LEU A 268 -6.40 12.03 -11.36
CA LEU A 268 -7.69 12.69 -11.14
C LEU A 268 -7.71 13.56 -9.87
N ILE A 269 -6.84 13.29 -8.89
CA ILE A 269 -6.64 14.11 -7.66
C ILE A 269 -5.71 15.28 -7.95
#